data_AF-G8NVL8-F1
#
_entry.id   AF-G8NVL8-F1
#
_cell.length_a   1.000
_cell.length_b   1.000
_cell.length_c   1.000
_cell.angle_alpha   90.00
_cell.angle_beta   90.00
_cell.angle_gamma   90.00
#
_symmetry.space_group_name_H-M   'P 1'
#
loop_
_entity.id
_entity.type
_entity.pdbx_description
1 polymer ?
#
loop_
_entity_poly.entity_id
_entity_poly.type
_entity_poly.pdbx_seq_one_letter_code
_entity_poly.pdbx_strand_id
1 'polypeptide(L)'
;MPLLTVVAGANGAGKSTLTRFGRETFQSTAILDPDAIAKDMQISGAHGGSAIDAGREVLRRSENFLSKRESFLVETTLSGNTYLHMMKRAASLGYRLRLLYVGTSDVSVNLQRVKNRVKRGGHDVPEEDQRRRYPRSLENLPKALNLADEAIVFDNSTLIGHNKVIVKDHRGYTFYDPIPVWAESCRSLV
;
A
#
# COMPACT_ATOMS: atom_id res chain seq x y z
N MET A 1 19.19 -6.15 10.53
CA MET A 1 17.81 -5.83 10.93
C MET A 1 16.91 -5.95 9.70
N PRO A 2 15.88 -6.81 9.71
CA PRO A 2 15.01 -6.97 8.55
C PRO A 2 14.09 -5.76 8.37
N LEU A 3 13.65 -5.54 7.13
CA LEU A 3 12.81 -4.41 6.73
C LEU A 3 11.47 -4.92 6.21
N LEU A 4 10.37 -4.41 6.77
CA LEU A 4 9.04 -4.54 6.20
C LEU A 4 8.69 -3.22 5.51
N THR A 5 8.56 -3.26 4.19
CA THR A 5 8.02 -2.13 3.42
C THR A 5 6.54 -2.36 3.13
N VAL A 6 5.68 -1.47 3.62
CA VAL A 6 4.25 -1.46 3.30
C VAL A 6 3.98 -0.41 2.24
N VAL A 7 3.48 -0.84 1.08
CA VAL A 7 3.02 0.07 0.03
C VAL A 7 1.50 0.13 0.08
N ALA A 8 0.98 1.28 0.48
CA ALA A 8 -0.42 1.46 0.87
C ALA A 8 -1.12 2.55 0.06
N GLY A 9 -2.46 2.50 0.06
CA GLY A 9 -3.32 3.43 -0.69
C GLY A 9 -4.46 2.69 -1.39
N ALA A 10 -5.57 3.38 -1.65
CA ALA A 10 -6.75 2.78 -2.26
C ALA A 10 -6.46 2.11 -3.63
N ASN A 11 -7.37 1.26 -4.09
CA ASN A 11 -7.34 0.76 -5.47
C ASN A 11 -7.33 1.95 -6.43
N GLY A 12 -6.58 1.89 -7.54
CA GLY A 12 -6.48 3.02 -8.49
C GLY A 12 -5.55 4.17 -8.08
N ALA A 13 -5.05 4.21 -6.83
CA ALA A 13 -4.20 5.31 -6.36
C ALA A 13 -2.82 5.37 -7.04
N GLY A 14 -2.34 4.27 -7.64
CA GLY A 14 -1.05 4.21 -8.34
C GLY A 14 0.10 3.55 -7.57
N LYS A 15 -0.20 2.67 -6.61
CA LYS A 15 0.80 1.89 -5.86
C LYS A 15 1.70 1.05 -6.75
N SER A 16 1.12 0.28 -7.66
CA SER A 16 1.88 -0.64 -8.53
C SER A 16 2.80 0.10 -9.51
N THR A 17 2.47 1.35 -9.83
CA THR A 17 3.35 2.24 -10.60
C THR A 17 4.58 2.61 -9.77
N LEU A 18 4.39 2.97 -8.50
CA LEU A 18 5.47 3.28 -7.56
C LEU A 18 6.38 2.07 -7.33
N THR A 19 5.80 0.88 -7.11
CA THR A 19 6.59 -0.35 -6.90
C THR A 19 7.34 -0.77 -8.15
N ARG A 20 6.75 -0.61 -9.35
CA ARG A 20 7.41 -0.89 -10.63
C ARG A 20 8.60 0.01 -10.90
N PHE A 21 8.45 1.33 -10.74
CA PHE A 21 9.55 2.28 -10.98
C PHE A 21 10.62 2.21 -9.88
N GLY A 22 10.22 1.94 -8.65
CA GLY A 22 11.14 1.70 -7.55
C GLY A 22 11.80 0.32 -7.57
N ARG A 23 11.59 -0.52 -8.60
CA ARG A 23 12.17 -1.88 -8.64
C ARG A 23 13.68 -1.88 -8.47
N GLU A 24 14.39 -0.87 -8.98
CA GLU A 24 15.83 -0.72 -8.74
C GLU A 24 16.16 -0.49 -7.27
N THR A 25 15.32 0.29 -6.57
CA THR A 25 15.40 0.52 -5.12
C THR A 25 15.01 -0.73 -4.31
N PHE A 26 14.17 -1.60 -4.86
CA PHE A 26 13.65 -2.81 -4.20
C PHE A 26 14.28 -4.12 -4.73
N GLN A 27 15.37 -4.05 -5.52
CA GLN A 27 15.90 -5.12 -6.40
C GLN A 27 16.12 -6.49 -5.73
N SER A 28 16.21 -6.55 -4.41
CA SER A 28 16.42 -7.77 -3.61
C SER A 28 15.26 -8.12 -2.66
N THR A 29 14.17 -7.35 -2.65
CA THR A 29 13.06 -7.52 -1.70
C THR A 29 11.90 -8.25 -2.36
N ALA A 30 11.45 -9.35 -1.75
CA ALA A 30 10.26 -10.06 -2.22
C ALA A 30 9.03 -9.16 -2.14
N ILE A 31 8.26 -9.07 -3.24
CA ILE A 31 7.04 -8.26 -3.32
C ILE A 31 5.83 -9.17 -3.22
N LEU A 32 4.99 -8.92 -2.22
CA LEU A 32 3.70 -9.57 -2.02
C LEU A 32 2.59 -8.63 -2.48
N ASP A 33 2.18 -8.78 -3.75
CA ASP A 33 1.05 -8.06 -4.33
C ASP A 33 -0.17 -9.01 -4.44
N PRO A 34 -1.28 -8.73 -3.72
CA PRO A 34 -2.49 -9.54 -3.81
C PRO A 34 -3.04 -9.69 -5.24
N ASP A 35 -2.97 -8.64 -6.07
CA ASP A 35 -3.52 -8.67 -7.44
C ASP A 35 -2.65 -9.57 -8.34
N ALA A 36 -1.32 -9.51 -8.19
CA ALA A 36 -0.39 -10.39 -8.90
C ALA A 36 -0.54 -11.86 -8.47
N ILE A 37 -0.64 -12.12 -7.16
CA ILE A 37 -0.83 -13.47 -6.63
C ILE A 37 -2.17 -14.06 -7.09
N ALA A 38 -3.25 -13.28 -7.10
CA ALA A 38 -4.54 -13.72 -7.63
C ALA A 38 -4.44 -14.13 -9.10
N LYS A 39 -3.74 -13.34 -9.92
CA LYS A 39 -3.54 -13.63 -11.34
C LYS A 39 -2.75 -14.93 -11.54
N ASP A 40 -1.66 -15.12 -10.78
CA ASP A 40 -0.83 -16.32 -10.88
C ASP A 40 -1.61 -17.59 -10.48
N MET A 41 -2.46 -17.50 -9.46
CA MET A 41 -3.34 -18.60 -9.03
C MET A 41 -4.36 -18.97 -10.10
N GLN A 42 -4.98 -17.98 -10.74
CA GLN A 42 -5.93 -18.19 -11.83
C GLN A 42 -5.28 -18.89 -13.03
N ILE A 43 -4.07 -18.49 -13.41
CA ILE A 43 -3.32 -19.10 -14.51
C ILE A 43 -2.92 -20.54 -14.19
N SER A 44 -2.52 -20.81 -12.94
CA SER A 44 -2.01 -22.12 -12.53
C SER A 44 -3.09 -23.19 -12.32
N GLY A 45 -4.37 -22.84 -12.44
CA GLY A 45 -5.48 -23.78 -12.21
C GLY A 45 -5.61 -24.28 -10.77
N ALA A 46 -4.87 -23.69 -9.83
CA ALA A 46 -4.99 -24.00 -8.41
C ALA A 46 -6.41 -23.64 -7.95
N HIS A 47 -7.11 -24.57 -7.30
CA HIS A 47 -8.41 -24.31 -6.69
C HIS A 47 -8.26 -23.18 -5.65
N GLY A 48 -8.61 -21.95 -6.02
CA GLY A 48 -8.39 -20.77 -5.17
C GLY A 48 -8.15 -19.45 -5.92
N GLY A 49 -8.80 -19.22 -7.07
CA GLY A 49 -8.60 -18.00 -7.87
C GLY A 49 -9.37 -16.77 -7.37
N SER A 50 -9.95 -16.83 -6.16
CA SER A 50 -10.73 -15.72 -5.59
C SER A 50 -9.83 -14.67 -4.94
N ALA A 51 -10.33 -13.43 -4.83
CA ALA A 51 -9.62 -12.37 -4.10
C ALA A 51 -9.37 -12.73 -2.61
N ILE A 52 -10.21 -13.59 -2.03
CA ILE A 52 -10.07 -14.05 -0.64
C ILE A 52 -8.87 -14.99 -0.52
N ASP A 53 -8.72 -15.93 -1.46
CA ASP A 53 -7.63 -16.91 -1.45
C ASP A 53 -6.28 -16.24 -1.68
N ALA A 54 -6.21 -15.30 -2.63
CA ALA A 54 -5.03 -14.48 -2.83
C ALA A 54 -4.67 -13.67 -1.58
N GLY A 55 -5.68 -13.10 -0.91
CA GLY A 55 -5.51 -12.41 0.36
C GLY A 55 -4.94 -13.32 1.45
N ARG A 56 -5.45 -14.55 1.59
CA ARG A 56 -4.93 -15.55 2.55
C ARG A 56 -3.50 -15.93 2.23
N GLU A 57 -3.16 -16.12 0.96
CA GLU A 57 -1.80 -16.48 0.55
C GLU A 57 -0.80 -15.35 0.81
N VAL A 58 -1.18 -14.09 0.58
CA VAL A 58 -0.34 -12.94 0.95
C VAL A 58 -0.02 -12.95 2.43
N LEU A 59 -1.02 -13.21 3.29
CA LEU A 59 -0.81 -13.26 4.74
C LEU A 59 0.06 -14.45 5.14
N ARG A 60 -0.16 -15.63 4.54
CA ARG A 60 0.66 -16.82 4.79
C ARG A 60 2.12 -16.60 4.38
N ARG A 61 2.37 -15.99 3.22
CA ARG A 61 3.73 -15.65 2.76
C ARG A 61 4.37 -14.60 3.66
N SER A 62 3.62 -13.56 4.02
CA SER A 62 4.08 -12.52 4.97
C SER A 62 4.53 -13.16 6.28
N GLU A 63 3.76 -14.12 6.79
CA GLU A 63 4.09 -14.85 8.00
C GLU A 63 5.41 -15.63 7.89
N ASN A 64 5.64 -16.27 6.74
CA ASN A 64 6.90 -16.97 6.50
C ASN A 64 8.08 -15.99 6.55
N PHE A 65 7.98 -14.81 5.91
CA PHE A 65 9.04 -13.80 5.98
C PHE A 65 9.29 -13.34 7.42
N LEU A 66 8.23 -13.05 8.18
CA LEU A 66 8.32 -12.66 9.59
C LEU A 66 9.02 -13.72 10.44
N SER A 67 8.64 -15.00 10.26
CA SER A 67 9.24 -16.12 11.00
C SER A 67 10.74 -16.31 10.70
N LYS A 68 11.13 -16.08 9.43
CA LYS A 68 12.51 -16.21 8.97
C LYS A 68 13.36 -14.96 9.20
N ARG A 69 12.77 -13.87 9.70
CA ARG A 69 13.42 -12.56 9.82
C ARG A 69 14.01 -12.06 8.50
N GLU A 70 13.28 -12.28 7.41
CA GLU A 70 13.64 -11.84 6.07
C GLU A 70 12.90 -10.55 5.71
N SER A 71 13.55 -9.66 4.96
CA SER A 71 12.95 -8.42 4.47
C SER A 71 11.96 -8.69 3.34
N PHE A 72 10.84 -7.99 3.36
CA PHE A 72 9.82 -8.11 2.33
C PHE A 72 9.01 -6.82 2.15
N LEU A 73 8.33 -6.73 1.02
CA LEU A 73 7.41 -5.67 0.67
C LEU A 73 6.01 -6.27 0.51
N VAL A 74 5.00 -5.54 0.97
CA VAL A 74 3.60 -5.93 0.76
C VAL A 74 2.76 -4.75 0.25
N GLU A 75 1.95 -5.00 -0.77
CA GLU A 75 0.96 -4.04 -1.25
C GLU A 75 -0.38 -4.22 -0.54
N THR A 76 -1.02 -3.11 -0.19
CA THR A 76 -2.32 -3.12 0.49
C THR A 76 -3.17 -1.90 0.17
N THR A 77 -4.48 -2.04 0.30
CA THR A 77 -5.40 -0.89 0.31
C THR A 77 -5.42 -0.15 1.63
N LEU A 78 -4.83 -0.69 2.70
CA LEU A 78 -4.88 -0.16 4.07
C LEU A 78 -6.31 0.08 4.59
N SER A 79 -7.33 -0.52 3.96
CA SER A 79 -8.75 -0.27 4.27
C SER A 79 -9.29 -1.11 5.44
N GLY A 80 -8.44 -1.90 6.08
CA GLY A 80 -8.77 -2.74 7.24
C GLY A 80 -7.56 -2.89 8.17
N ASN A 81 -7.76 -3.52 9.32
CA ASN A 81 -6.76 -3.55 10.39
C ASN A 81 -5.64 -4.58 10.19
N THR A 82 -5.80 -5.53 9.25
CA THR A 82 -4.86 -6.64 9.03
C THR A 82 -3.42 -6.18 8.88
N TYR A 83 -3.17 -5.17 8.05
CA TYR A 83 -1.81 -4.68 7.81
C TYR A 83 -1.28 -3.79 8.92
N LEU A 84 -2.15 -3.09 9.66
CA LEU A 84 -1.75 -2.39 10.89
C LEU A 84 -1.29 -3.39 11.96
N HIS A 85 -1.97 -4.53 12.08
CA HIS A 85 -1.56 -5.62 12.98
C HIS A 85 -0.26 -6.28 12.51
N MET A 86 -0.09 -6.48 11.20
CA MET A 86 1.16 -6.97 10.63
C MET A 86 2.34 -6.03 10.94
N MET A 87 2.17 -4.72 10.78
CA MET A 87 3.20 -3.72 11.15
C MET A 87 3.56 -3.80 12.63
N LYS A 88 2.57 -3.79 13.53
CA LYS A 88 2.80 -3.95 14.98
C LYS A 88 3.57 -5.23 15.31
N ARG A 89 3.18 -6.34 14.67
CA ARG A 89 3.84 -7.63 14.86
C ARG A 89 5.28 -7.60 14.34
N ALA A 90 5.51 -7.06 13.16
CA ALA A 90 6.86 -6.92 12.60
C ALA A 90 7.75 -6.09 13.53
N ALA A 91 7.26 -4.96 14.05
CA ALA A 91 7.98 -4.15 15.04
C ALA A 91 8.34 -4.97 16.30
N SER A 92 7.42 -5.77 16.84
CA SER A 92 7.70 -6.64 17.99
C SER A 92 8.76 -7.72 17.72
N LEU A 93 8.99 -8.05 16.45
CA LEU A 93 10.02 -9.00 16.00
C LEU A 93 11.35 -8.30 15.64
N GLY A 94 11.45 -6.98 15.85
CA GLY A 94 12.64 -6.19 15.58
C GLY A 94 12.81 -5.82 14.10
N TYR A 95 11.73 -5.76 13.33
CA TYR A 95 11.76 -5.20 11.98
C TYR A 95 11.82 -3.68 12.03
N ARG A 96 12.57 -3.11 11.09
CA ARG A 96 12.37 -1.73 10.67
C ARG A 96 11.14 -1.65 9.77
N LEU A 97 10.33 -0.61 9.93
CA LEU A 97 9.09 -0.40 9.20
C LEU A 97 9.21 0.82 8.27
N ARG A 98 8.99 0.58 6.98
CA ARG A 98 8.89 1.62 5.95
C ARG A 98 7.48 1.67 5.40
N LEU A 99 6.88 2.85 5.36
CA LEU A 99 5.58 3.08 4.73
C LEU A 99 5.73 3.92 3.46
N LEU A 100 5.22 3.43 2.34
CA LEU A 100 5.01 4.23 1.13
C LEU A 100 3.52 4.32 0.89
N TYR A 101 2.92 5.49 1.11
CA TYR A 101 1.48 5.67 0.92
C TYR A 101 1.20 6.51 -0.31
N VAL A 102 0.21 6.11 -1.12
CA VAL A 102 -0.26 6.87 -2.27
C VAL A 102 -1.73 7.24 -2.08
N GLY A 103 -1.99 8.54 -2.00
CA GLY A 103 -3.34 9.12 -1.92
C GLY A 103 -3.74 9.83 -3.22
N THR A 104 -5.04 10.13 -3.30
CA THR A 104 -5.64 10.95 -4.36
C THR A 104 -6.67 11.88 -3.75
N SER A 105 -6.95 12.99 -4.41
CA SER A 105 -7.89 14.02 -3.98
C SER A 105 -9.32 13.54 -3.83
N ASP A 106 -9.72 12.57 -4.65
CA ASP A 106 -11.07 12.01 -4.62
C ASP A 106 -11.08 10.54 -5.09
N VAL A 107 -12.12 9.81 -4.70
CA VAL A 107 -12.33 8.42 -5.13
C VAL A 107 -12.61 8.30 -6.64
N SER A 108 -13.22 9.32 -7.26
CA SER A 108 -13.50 9.34 -8.71
C SER A 108 -12.23 9.22 -9.55
N VAL A 109 -11.11 9.82 -9.11
CA VAL A 109 -9.79 9.68 -9.75
C VAL A 109 -9.39 8.21 -9.80
N ASN A 110 -9.59 7.49 -8.70
CA ASN A 110 -9.28 6.08 -8.58
C ASN A 110 -10.19 5.20 -9.43
N LEU A 111 -11.50 5.45 -9.39
CA LEU A 111 -12.50 4.73 -10.19
C LEU A 111 -12.18 4.83 -11.68
N GLN A 112 -11.88 6.05 -12.15
CA GLN A 112 -11.55 6.28 -13.56
C GLN A 112 -10.27 5.55 -13.98
N ARG A 113 -9.27 5.50 -13.09
CA ARG A 113 -8.01 4.77 -13.34
C ARG A 113 -8.23 3.26 -13.39
N VAL A 114 -9.03 2.70 -12.48
CA VAL A 114 -9.38 1.27 -12.51
C VAL A 114 -10.17 0.96 -13.79
N LYS A 115 -11.18 1.76 -14.14
CA LYS A 115 -11.94 1.60 -15.39
C LYS A 115 -11.03 1.61 -16.62
N ASN A 116 -10.08 2.53 -16.69
CA ASN A 116 -9.11 2.61 -17.80
C ASN A 116 -8.16 1.40 -17.82
N ARG A 117 -7.74 0.89 -16.66
CA ARG A 117 -6.93 -0.33 -16.55
C ARG A 117 -7.69 -1.56 -17.03
N VAL A 118 -8.97 -1.71 -16.66
CA VAL A 118 -9.84 -2.81 -17.09
C VAL A 118 -10.03 -2.80 -18.61
N LYS A 119 -10.26 -1.62 -19.21
CA LYS A 119 -10.31 -1.46 -20.68
C LYS A 119 -9.04 -1.93 -21.39
N ARG A 120 -7.89 -1.95 -20.69
CA ARG A 120 -6.59 -2.43 -21.20
C ARG A 120 -6.29 -3.89 -20.80
N GLY A 121 -7.29 -4.63 -20.30
CA GLY A 121 -7.16 -6.03 -19.90
C GLY A 121 -6.54 -6.26 -18.52
N GLY A 122 -6.49 -5.25 -17.65
CA GLY A 122 -6.02 -5.41 -16.27
C GLY A 122 -7.12 -5.85 -15.28
N HIS A 123 -6.74 -6.08 -14.02
CA HIS A 123 -7.64 -6.55 -12.96
C HIS A 123 -8.78 -5.57 -12.67
N ASP A 124 -10.00 -6.10 -12.54
CA ASP A 124 -11.20 -5.34 -12.16
C ASP A 124 -11.49 -5.46 -10.66
N VAL A 125 -11.98 -4.38 -10.07
CA VAL A 125 -12.41 -4.32 -8.67
C VAL A 125 -13.78 -3.66 -8.64
N PRO A 126 -14.80 -4.24 -8.00
CA PRO A 126 -16.13 -3.64 -7.94
C PRO A 126 -16.11 -2.21 -7.42
N GLU A 127 -16.87 -1.31 -8.04
CA GLU A 127 -16.91 0.12 -7.69
C GLU A 127 -17.32 0.33 -6.22
N GLU A 128 -18.30 -0.43 -5.72
CA GLU A 128 -18.73 -0.39 -4.31
C GLU A 128 -17.55 -0.65 -3.36
N ASP A 129 -16.72 -1.64 -3.68
CA ASP A 129 -15.53 -1.99 -2.92
C ASP A 129 -14.49 -0.87 -2.94
N GLN A 130 -14.28 -0.24 -4.11
CA GLN A 130 -13.38 0.90 -4.22
C GLN A 130 -13.86 2.08 -3.37
N ARG A 131 -15.16 2.41 -3.43
CA ARG A 131 -15.80 3.47 -2.65
C ARG A 131 -15.74 3.20 -1.15
N ARG A 132 -15.96 1.97 -0.73
CA ARG A 132 -15.89 1.56 0.68
C ARG A 132 -14.46 1.59 1.22
N ARG A 133 -13.47 1.19 0.41
CA ARG A 133 -12.05 1.08 0.83
C ARG A 133 -11.34 2.43 0.88
N TYR A 134 -11.70 3.37 0.01
CA TYR A 134 -11.04 4.68 -0.10
C TYR A 134 -11.02 5.47 1.23
N PRO A 135 -12.16 5.80 1.88
CA PRO A 135 -12.14 6.57 3.12
C PRO A 135 -11.45 5.79 4.26
N ARG A 136 -11.66 4.48 4.36
CA ARG A 136 -11.00 3.63 5.36
C ARG A 136 -9.47 3.61 5.22
N SER A 137 -8.96 3.68 3.99
CA SER A 137 -7.52 3.80 3.71
C SER A 137 -6.97 5.09 4.32
N LEU A 138 -7.68 6.21 4.12
CA LEU A 138 -7.29 7.52 4.66
C LEU A 138 -7.38 7.55 6.19
N GLU A 139 -8.46 7.00 6.78
CA GLU A 139 -8.62 6.88 8.24
C GLU A 139 -7.49 6.08 8.92
N ASN A 140 -6.92 5.11 8.20
CA ASN A 140 -5.83 4.27 8.72
C ASN A 140 -4.44 4.84 8.42
N LEU A 141 -4.30 5.83 7.54
CA LEU A 141 -3.02 6.44 7.20
C LEU A 141 -2.31 7.01 8.45
N PRO A 142 -2.94 7.84 9.31
CA PRO A 142 -2.28 8.35 10.51
C PRO A 142 -1.79 7.24 11.45
N LYS A 143 -2.56 6.16 11.57
CA LYS A 143 -2.20 4.99 12.39
C LYS A 143 -0.97 4.29 11.82
N ALA A 144 -0.90 4.12 10.51
CA ALA A 144 0.25 3.52 9.84
C ALA A 144 1.49 4.42 9.91
N LEU A 145 1.33 5.74 9.77
CA LEU A 145 2.41 6.72 9.94
C LEU A 145 3.02 6.66 11.34
N ASN A 146 2.19 6.55 12.38
CA ASN A 146 2.68 6.40 13.75
C ASN A 146 3.47 5.10 13.97
N LEU A 147 3.09 4.01 13.30
CA LEU A 147 3.79 2.74 13.40
C LEU A 147 5.12 2.71 12.62
N ALA A 148 5.23 3.44 11.51
CA ALA A 148 6.40 3.36 10.63
C ALA A 148 7.62 4.09 11.20
N ASP A 149 8.83 3.55 11.03
CA ASP A 149 10.07 4.24 11.37
C ASP A 149 10.41 5.32 10.34
N GLU A 150 10.09 5.06 9.07
CA GLU A 150 10.24 5.99 7.97
C GLU A 150 9.04 5.90 7.02
N ALA A 151 8.63 7.04 6.45
CA ALA A 151 7.50 7.06 5.55
C ALA A 151 7.65 8.11 4.44
N ILE A 152 7.06 7.82 3.28
CA ILE A 152 6.80 8.82 2.24
C ILE A 152 5.34 8.70 1.83
N VAL A 153 4.64 9.81 1.89
CA VAL A 153 3.26 9.95 1.43
C VAL A 153 3.28 10.75 0.14
N PHE A 154 2.66 10.18 -0.89
CA PHE A 154 2.54 10.77 -2.21
C PHE A 154 1.10 11.18 -2.49
N ASP A 155 0.91 12.39 -3.02
CA ASP A 155 -0.26 12.74 -3.79
C ASP A 155 -0.07 12.31 -5.23
N ASN A 156 -1.03 11.57 -5.76
CA ASN A 156 -1.05 11.18 -7.15
C ASN A 156 -2.37 11.61 -7.80
N SER A 157 -2.82 12.83 -7.52
CA SER A 157 -4.11 13.34 -8.01
C SER A 157 -4.04 13.88 -9.44
N THR A 158 -2.88 14.37 -9.86
CA THR A 158 -2.69 15.05 -11.16
C THR A 158 -1.89 14.20 -12.13
N LEU A 159 -1.72 14.70 -13.36
CA LEU A 159 -0.88 14.06 -14.39
C LEU A 159 0.62 14.17 -14.10
N ILE A 160 1.03 15.02 -13.15
CA ILE A 160 2.42 15.13 -12.70
C ILE A 160 2.90 13.81 -12.08
N GLY A 161 1.97 13.02 -11.52
CA GLY A 161 2.27 11.73 -10.90
C GLY A 161 2.49 11.85 -9.40
N HIS A 162 3.36 11.00 -8.85
CA HIS A 162 3.62 10.86 -7.42
C HIS A 162 4.39 12.08 -6.84
N ASN A 163 3.67 13.08 -6.37
CA ASN A 163 4.21 14.25 -5.68
C ASN A 163 4.35 13.95 -4.18
N LYS A 164 5.55 14.14 -3.60
CA LYS A 164 5.74 13.95 -2.14
C LYS A 164 5.00 15.05 -1.38
N VAL A 165 4.22 14.65 -0.38
CA VAL A 165 3.45 15.59 0.47
C VAL A 165 3.79 15.45 1.95
N ILE A 166 4.21 14.27 2.40
CA ILE A 166 4.70 14.03 3.76
C ILE A 166 5.92 13.12 3.67
N VAL A 167 6.98 13.46 4.41
CA VAL A 167 8.13 12.59 4.66
C VAL A 167 8.29 12.43 6.16
N LYS A 168 8.41 11.19 6.62
CA LYS A 168 8.78 10.86 8.00
C LYS A 168 10.16 10.22 7.99
N ASP A 169 11.05 10.73 8.83
CA ASP A 169 12.35 10.15 9.08
C ASP A 169 12.71 10.23 10.58
N HIS A 170 13.97 9.94 10.93
CA HIS A 170 14.48 9.97 12.30
C HIS A 170 14.37 11.34 12.99
N ARG A 171 14.17 12.43 12.23
CA ARG A 171 14.03 13.80 12.75
C ARG A 171 12.57 14.20 12.96
N GLY A 172 11.62 13.37 12.55
CA GLY A 172 10.18 13.64 12.64
C GLY A 172 9.52 13.75 11.28
N TYR A 173 8.52 14.61 11.17
CA TYR A 173 7.71 14.79 9.97
C TYR A 173 8.07 16.09 9.23
N THR A 174 8.22 16.00 7.91
CA THR A 174 8.29 17.13 6.98
C THR A 174 7.03 17.12 6.11
N PHE A 175 6.31 18.24 6.09
CA PHE A 175 5.13 18.46 5.25
C PHE A 175 5.49 19.40 4.11
N TYR A 176 5.02 19.09 2.90
CA TYR A 176 5.26 19.91 1.72
C TYR A 176 3.97 20.63 1.34
N ASP A 177 4.04 21.97 1.24
CA ASP A 177 2.91 22.80 0.87
C ASP A 177 2.76 22.95 -0.67
N PRO A 178 1.52 23.07 -1.18
CA PRO A 178 0.27 22.94 -0.43
C PRO A 178 0.02 21.46 -0.06
N ILE A 179 -0.31 21.21 1.21
CA ILE A 179 -0.75 19.87 1.60
C ILE A 179 -2.15 19.62 1.00
N PRO A 180 -2.40 18.44 0.40
CA PRO A 180 -3.73 18.11 -0.08
C PRO A 180 -4.73 17.97 1.08
N VAL A 181 -5.98 18.37 0.85
CA VAL A 181 -7.07 18.27 1.85
C VAL A 181 -7.21 16.86 2.43
N TRP A 182 -7.06 15.82 1.59
CA TRP A 182 -7.16 14.43 2.04
C TRP A 182 -6.06 14.03 3.04
N ALA A 183 -4.94 14.74 3.06
CA ALA A 183 -3.79 14.49 3.93
C ALA A 183 -3.77 15.39 5.19
N GLU A 184 -4.67 16.39 5.29
CA GLU A 184 -4.67 17.36 6.41
C GLU A 184 -4.80 16.70 7.79
N SER A 185 -5.55 15.60 7.89
CA SER A 185 -5.68 14.84 9.15
C SER A 185 -4.33 14.38 9.72
N CYS A 186 -3.30 14.23 8.87
CA CYS A 186 -1.95 13.83 9.29
C CYS A 186 -1.17 14.96 9.97
N ARG A 187 -1.59 16.23 9.87
CA ARG A 187 -0.94 17.34 10.59
C ARG A 187 -1.02 17.19 12.10
N SER A 188 -2.03 16.47 12.61
CA SER A 188 -2.19 16.18 14.03
C SER A 188 -1.13 15.24 14.62
N LEU A 189 -0.22 14.70 13.79
CA LEU A 189 0.85 13.79 14.20
C LEU A 189 2.14 14.49 14.66
N VAL A 190 2.20 15.82 14.52
CA VAL A 190 3.33 16.67 14.94
C VAL A 190 3.13 17.20 16.35
#